data_AF-A0A2T8F603-F1
#
_entry.id   AF-A0A2T8F603-F1
#
_cell.length_a   1.000
_cell.length_b   1.000
_cell.length_c   1.000
_cell.angle_alpha   90.00
_cell.angle_beta   90.00
_cell.angle_gamma   90.00
#
_symmetry.space_group_name_H-M   'P 1'
#
loop_
_entity.id
_entity.type
_entity.pdbx_description
1 polymer ?
#
loop_
_entity_poly.entity_id
_entity_poly.type
_entity_poly.pdbx_seq_one_letter_code
_entity_poly.pdbx_strand_id
1 'polypeptide(L)' 'MTRPHPDAYIRTLRENLSGAQRPVNPEPSSHIWTLPIPHHLRPGLHMVTVRSVDPYGRTSIATQRFEIREP' A
#
# COMPACT_ATOMS: atom_id res chain seq x y z
N MET A 1 29.19 17.75 1.04
CA MET A 1 27.83 17.17 0.91
C MET A 1 27.02 18.08 0.00
N THR A 2 26.86 17.71 -1.27
CA THR A 2 26.16 18.53 -2.26
C THR A 2 24.68 18.17 -2.24
N ARG A 3 23.78 19.15 -2.01
CA ARG A 3 22.33 18.96 -2.15
C ARG A 3 22.04 18.42 -3.56
N PRO A 4 21.19 17.38 -3.73
CA PRO A 4 20.81 16.94 -5.06
C PRO A 4 20.16 18.12 -5.78
N HIS A 5 20.80 18.57 -6.86
CA HIS A 5 20.25 19.59 -7.73
C HIS A 5 19.10 18.93 -8.49
N PRO A 6 17.84 19.41 -8.35
CA PRO A 6 16.75 18.84 -9.12
C PRO A 6 17.10 19.01 -10.60
N ASP A 7 17.05 17.90 -11.34
CA ASP A 7 17.26 17.85 -12.78
C ASP A 7 16.47 18.99 -13.43
N ALA A 8 17.07 19.65 -14.41
CA ALA A 8 16.44 20.72 -15.18
C ALA A 8 15.04 20.32 -15.65
N TYR A 9 14.85 19.03 -16.00
CA TYR A 9 13.55 18.46 -16.36
C TYR A 9 12.49 18.61 -15.26
N ILE A 10 12.81 18.25 -14.01
CA ILE A 10 11.87 18.31 -12.88
C ILE A 10 11.53 19.76 -12.52
N ARG A 11 12.48 20.69 -12.71
CA ARG A 11 12.25 22.12 -12.49
C ARG A 11 11.28 22.70 -13.51
N THR A 12 11.53 22.48 -14.80
CA THR A 12 10.66 22.93 -15.88
C THR A 12 9.26 22.32 -15.75
N LEU A 13 9.16 21.04 -15.39
CA LEU A 13 7.88 20.39 -15.13
C LEU A 13 7.11 21.08 -13.98
N ARG A 14 7.79 21.41 -12.88
CA ARG A 14 7.16 22.07 -11.71
C ARG A 14 6.75 23.51 -11.99
N GLU A 15 7.56 24.26 -12.74
CA GLU A 15 7.25 25.64 -13.16
C GLU A 15 6.03 25.63 -14.11
N ASN A 16 6.00 24.72 -15.07
CA ASN A 16 4.88 24.59 -16.02
C ASN A 16 3.58 24.09 -15.38
N LEU A 17 3.67 23.32 -14.28
CA LEU A 17 2.51 22.81 -13.54
C LEU A 17 2.16 23.65 -12.30
N SER A 18 2.82 24.80 -12.10
CA SER A 18 2.53 25.70 -10.99
C SER A 18 1.19 26.40 -11.22
N GLY A 19 0.11 25.77 -10.77
CA GLY A 19 -1.26 26.20 -11.03
C GLY A 19 -2.15 25.06 -11.55
N ALA A 20 -1.58 23.90 -11.87
CA ALA A 20 -2.37 22.70 -12.11
C ALA A 20 -3.13 22.32 -10.83
N GLN A 21 -4.40 21.93 -10.97
CA GLN A 21 -5.16 21.36 -9.85
C GLN A 21 -4.35 20.21 -9.26
N ARG A 22 -4.27 20.16 -7.92
CA ARG A 22 -3.72 18.99 -7.23
C ARG A 22 -4.41 17.75 -7.81
N PRO A 23 -3.66 16.67 -8.10
CA PRO A 23 -4.28 15.40 -8.42
C PRO A 23 -5.35 15.11 -7.37
N VAL A 24 -6.52 14.67 -7.84
CA VAL A 24 -7.58 14.18 -6.96
C VAL A 24 -6.98 13.21 -5.94
N ASN A 25 -7.47 13.29 -4.70
CA ASN A 25 -7.04 12.41 -3.63
C ASN A 25 -7.09 10.96 -4.13
N PRO A 26 -5.98 10.20 -4.12
CA PRO A 26 -5.99 8.86 -4.69
C PRO A 26 -7.00 8.01 -3.93
N GLU A 27 -7.99 7.49 -4.65
CA GLU A 27 -8.89 6.51 -4.08
C GLU A 27 -8.10 5.23 -3.74
N PRO A 28 -8.45 4.54 -2.65
CA PRO A 28 -7.83 3.25 -2.33
C PRO A 28 -7.94 2.27 -3.50
N SER A 29 -6.82 1.67 -3.89
CA SER A 29 -6.84 0.64 -4.94
C SER A 29 -7.64 -0.58 -4.49
N SER A 30 -8.51 -1.10 -5.36
CA SER A 30 -9.31 -2.31 -5.10
C SER A 30 -8.47 -3.58 -4.88
N HIS A 31 -7.20 -3.55 -5.25
CA HIS A 31 -6.26 -4.68 -5.18
C HIS A 31 -5.40 -4.68 -3.90
N ILE A 32 -5.51 -3.65 -3.05
CA ILE A 32 -4.77 -3.55 -1.80
C ILE A 32 -5.76 -3.62 -0.65
N TRP A 33 -5.59 -4.61 0.23
CA TRP A 33 -6.41 -4.77 1.41
C TRP A 33 -5.58 -4.57 2.66
N THR A 34 -6.16 -3.93 3.65
CA THR A 34 -5.54 -3.73 4.96
C THR A 34 -6.51 -4.14 6.02
N LEU A 35 -6.04 -4.90 7.00
CA LEU A 35 -6.80 -5.33 8.15
C LEU A 35 -5.94 -5.12 9.39
N PRO A 36 -6.47 -4.51 10.47
CA PRO A 36 -5.73 -4.40 11.72
C PRO A 36 -5.50 -5.79 12.31
N ILE A 37 -4.36 -5.96 12.99
CA ILE A 37 -4.10 -7.18 13.76
C ILE A 37 -5.12 -7.25 14.91
N PRO A 38 -5.80 -8.39 15.13
CA PRO A 38 -6.73 -8.55 16.24
C PRO A 38 -6.06 -8.30 17.61
N HIS A 39 -6.73 -7.55 18.49
CA HIS A 39 -6.17 -7.03 19.75
C HIS A 39 -5.73 -8.06 20.79
N HIS A 40 -6.04 -9.34 20.60
CA HIS A 40 -5.80 -10.41 21.59
C HIS A 40 -5.11 -11.64 21.00
N LEU A 41 -4.32 -11.46 19.94
CA LEU A 41 -3.43 -12.53 19.50
C LEU A 41 -2.31 -12.71 20.52
N ARG A 42 -2.26 -13.89 21.13
CA ARG A 42 -1.14 -14.29 21.99
C ARG A 42 0.17 -14.25 21.19
N PRO A 43 1.32 -13.98 21.84
CA PRO A 43 2.62 -14.17 21.21
C PRO A 43 2.76 -15.57 20.59
N GLY A 44 3.40 -15.66 19.42
CA GLY A 44 3.63 -16.89 18.70
C GLY A 44 3.32 -16.82 17.21
N LEU A 45 3.40 -17.98 16.55
CA LEU A 45 3.18 -18.14 15.12
C LEU A 45 1.68 -18.23 14.80
N HIS A 46 1.20 -17.33 13.95
CA HIS A 46 -0.16 -17.28 13.45
C HIS A 46 -0.19 -17.48 11.95
N MET A 47 -1.36 -17.81 11.44
CA MET A 47 -1.61 -18.02 10.02
C MET A 47 -2.76 -17.12 9.58
N VAL A 48 -2.55 -16.41 8.48
CA VAL A 48 -3.61 -15.67 7.78
C VAL A 48 -3.94 -16.39 6.49
N THR A 49 -5.22 -16.61 6.25
CA THR A 49 -5.74 -17.15 4.98
C THR A 49 -6.65 -16.10 4.36
N VAL A 50 -6.37 -15.76 3.11
CA VAL A 50 -7.11 -14.78 2.33
C VAL A 50 -7.80 -15.51 1.18
N ARG A 51 -9.09 -15.23 1.00
CA ARG A 51 -9.89 -15.70 -0.14
C ARG A 51 -10.40 -14.50 -0.92
N SER A 52 -10.11 -14.46 -2.21
CA SER A 52 -10.62 -13.46 -3.15
C SER A 52 -11.56 -14.09 -4.17
N VAL A 53 -12.50 -13.31 -4.67
CA VAL A 53 -13.35 -13.66 -5.81
C VAL A 53 -13.23 -12.52 -6.82
N ASP A 54 -12.84 -12.83 -8.05
CA ASP A 54 -12.70 -11.84 -9.12
C ASP A 54 -14.06 -11.51 -9.78
N PRO A 55 -14.15 -10.48 -10.62
CA PRO A 55 -15.40 -10.12 -11.32
C PRO A 55 -15.96 -11.21 -12.23
N TYR A 56 -15.17 -12.22 -12.60
CA TYR A 56 -15.58 -13.37 -13.40
C TYR A 56 -15.97 -14.58 -12.52
N GLY A 57 -16.05 -14.40 -11.20
CA GLY A 57 -16.41 -15.43 -10.24
C GLY A 57 -15.29 -16.42 -9.92
N ARG A 58 -14.05 -16.17 -10.34
CA ARG A 58 -12.92 -17.07 -10.05
C ARG A 58 -12.42 -16.82 -8.64
N THR A 59 -12.17 -17.91 -7.92
CA THR A 59 -11.70 -17.86 -6.53
C THR A 59 -10.20 -18.11 -6.47
N SER A 60 -9.49 -17.27 -5.72
CA SER A 60 -8.08 -17.48 -5.35
C SER A 60 -7.94 -17.53 -3.83
N ILE A 61 -7.07 -18.41 -3.35
CA ILE A 61 -6.79 -18.59 -1.91
C ILE A 61 -5.29 -18.50 -1.70
N ALA A 62 -4.87 -17.67 -0.75
CA ALA A 62 -3.49 -17.55 -0.32
C ALA A 62 -3.39 -17.69 1.19
N THR A 63 -2.29 -18.29 1.65
CA THR A 63 -2.03 -18.45 3.08
C THR A 63 -0.61 -17.99 3.40
N GLN A 64 -0.45 -17.24 4.48
CA GLN A 64 0.83 -16.76 4.96
C GLN A 64 0.93 -16.95 6.47
N ARG A 65 2.15 -17.23 6.95
CA ARG A 65 2.46 -17.29 8.38
C ARG A 65 3.09 -15.98 8.83
N PHE A 66 2.74 -15.53 10.02
CA PHE A 66 3.35 -14.37 10.66
C PHE A 66 3.52 -14.62 12.16
N GLU A 67 4.51 -13.98 12.77
CA GLU A 67 4.80 -14.12 14.20
C GLU A 67 4.36 -12.85 14.94
N ILE A 68 3.60 -13.02 16.02
CA ILE A 68 3.33 -11.97 17.00
C ILE A 68 4.37 -12.11 18.11
N ARG A 69 5.09 -11.05 18.40
CA ARG A 69 6.07 -10.99 19.49
C ARG A 69 5.49 -10.19 20.65
N GLU A 70 6.03 -10.42 21.84
CA GLU A 70 5.77 -9.52 22.97
C GLU A 70 6.25 -8.10 22.61
N PRO A 71 5.55 -7.05 23.08
CA PRO A 71 5.90 -5.66 22.82
C PRO A 71 7.33 -5.30 23.25
#